data_AF-A0A932QE42-F1
#
_entry.id   AF-A0A932QE42-F1
#
_cell.length_a   1.000
_cell.length_b   1.000
_cell.length_c   1.000
_cell.angle_alpha   90.00
_cell.angle_beta   90.00
_cell.angle_gamma   90.00
#
_symmetry.space_group_name_H-M   'P 1'
#
loop_
_entity.id
_entity.type
_entity.pdbx_description
1 polymer ?
#
loop_
_entity_poly.entity_id
_entity_poly.type
_entity_poly.pdbx_seq_one_letter_code
_entity_poly.pdbx_strand_id
1 'polypeptide(L)'
;MSNRKGFTLIELLIVVVIIGILAAIAIPKFANTKEKAYIASMKSDLRNLVTAQEAYFSDYNSTYAASTTAMGTAYRASTGVTVTLGSVSATGWKATATHGSTTKTCQITLGGGSTNEGEPVCQ
;
A
#
# COMPACT_ATOMS: atom_id res chain seq x y z
N MET A 1 -38.79 -42.59 20.40
CA MET A 1 -39.02 -42.12 19.01
C MET A 1 -38.42 -40.74 18.87
N SER A 2 -37.33 -40.61 18.10
CA SER A 2 -36.62 -39.35 17.92
C SER A 2 -37.43 -38.43 17.01
N ASN A 3 -37.98 -37.36 17.57
CA ASN A 3 -38.73 -36.34 16.85
C ASN A 3 -37.77 -35.55 15.94
N ARG A 4 -37.69 -35.94 14.65
CA ARG A 4 -36.92 -35.20 13.65
C ARG A 4 -37.70 -33.94 13.28
N LYS A 5 -37.35 -32.81 13.90
CA LYS A 5 -37.76 -31.48 13.42
C LYS A 5 -37.06 -31.23 12.08
N GLY A 6 -37.82 -31.23 11.00
CA GLY A 6 -37.34 -30.76 9.69
C GLY A 6 -37.34 -29.23 9.65
N PHE A 7 -36.32 -28.65 9.03
CA PHE A 7 -36.28 -27.22 8.70
C PHE A 7 -37.40 -26.90 7.70
N THR A 8 -38.10 -25.78 7.89
CA THR A 8 -39.08 -25.33 6.90
C THR A 8 -38.38 -24.67 5.71
N LEU A 9 -38.94 -24.81 4.50
CA LEU A 9 -38.43 -24.14 3.31
C LEU A 9 -38.45 -22.61 3.48
N ILE A 10 -39.42 -22.08 4.23
CA ILE A 10 -39.54 -20.65 4.48
C ILE A 10 -38.43 -20.13 5.39
N GLU A 11 -38.00 -20.90 6.39
CA GLU A 11 -36.84 -20.56 7.24
C GLU A 11 -35.55 -20.47 6.42
N LEU A 12 -35.34 -21.40 5.48
CA LEU A 12 -34.16 -21.33 4.61
C LEU A 12 -34.24 -20.16 3.63
N LEU A 13 -35.43 -19.84 3.12
CA LEU A 13 -35.65 -18.72 2.21
C LEU A 13 -35.33 -17.36 2.84
N ILE A 14 -35.80 -17.11 4.07
CA ILE A 14 -35.52 -15.82 4.73
C ILE A 14 -34.02 -15.66 5.04
N VAL A 15 -33.33 -16.75 5.37
CA VAL A 15 -31.90 -16.74 5.70
C VAL A 15 -31.06 -16.38 4.48
N VAL A 16 -31.32 -16.98 3.32
CA VAL A 16 -30.57 -16.65 2.10
C VAL A 16 -30.83 -15.23 1.63
N VAL A 17 -32.03 -14.69 1.85
CA VAL A 17 -32.35 -13.29 1.55
C VAL A 17 -31.54 -12.34 2.44
N ILE A 18 -31.51 -12.58 3.76
CA ILE A 18 -30.76 -11.73 4.69
C ILE A 18 -29.25 -11.79 4.41
N ILE A 19 -28.69 -12.99 4.18
CA ILE A 19 -27.27 -13.15 3.82
C ILE A 19 -26.97 -12.45 2.48
N GLY A 20 -27.88 -12.54 1.51
CA GLY A 20 -27.76 -11.85 0.23
C GLY A 20 -27.64 -10.33 0.38
N ILE A 21 -28.48 -9.71 1.21
CA ILE A 21 -28.45 -8.28 1.48
C ILE A 21 -27.13 -7.88 2.17
N LEU A 22 -26.70 -8.64 3.19
CA LEU A 22 -25.45 -8.36 3.91
C LEU A 22 -24.23 -8.52 2.99
N ALA A 23 -24.19 -9.57 2.17
CA ALA A 23 -23.10 -9.82 1.23
C ALA A 23 -22.99 -8.73 0.17
N ALA A 24 -24.11 -8.25 -0.36
CA ALA A 24 -24.16 -7.20 -1.37
C ALA A 24 -23.48 -5.90 -0.90
N ILE A 25 -23.58 -5.55 0.39
CA ILE A 25 -22.95 -4.36 0.97
C ILE A 25 -21.50 -4.67 1.41
N ALA A 26 -21.29 -5.84 2.01
CA ALA A 26 -20.00 -6.19 2.62
C ALA A 26 -18.90 -6.41 1.59
N ILE A 27 -19.18 -7.07 0.47
CA ILE A 27 -18.19 -7.42 -0.57
C ILE A 27 -17.53 -6.16 -1.17
N PRO A 28 -18.28 -5.18 -1.72
CA PRO A 28 -17.65 -3.99 -2.30
C PRO A 28 -16.93 -3.14 -1.24
N LYS A 29 -17.49 -3.05 -0.03
CA LYS A 29 -16.85 -2.34 1.09
C LYS A 29 -15.49 -2.95 1.44
N PHE A 30 -15.43 -4.28 1.56
CA PHE A 30 -14.20 -4.99 1.90
C PHE A 30 -13.13 -4.86 0.81
N ALA A 31 -13.52 -4.92 -0.47
CA ALA A 31 -12.60 -4.69 -1.59
C ALA A 31 -11.97 -3.29 -1.52
N ASN A 32 -12.78 -2.25 -1.31
CA ASN A 32 -12.30 -0.86 -1.17
C ASN A 32 -11.40 -0.69 0.06
N THR A 33 -11.72 -1.33 1.20
CA THR A 33 -10.86 -1.27 2.40
C THR A 33 -9.51 -1.95 2.17
N LYS A 34 -9.48 -3.09 1.47
CA LYS A 34 -8.24 -3.76 1.09
C LYS A 34 -7.37 -2.88 0.20
N GLU A 35 -7.95 -2.26 -0.81
CA GLU A 35 -7.21 -1.36 -1.69
C GLU A 35 -6.61 -0.17 -0.92
N LYS A 36 -7.39 0.45 -0.02
CA LYS A 36 -6.89 1.50 0.86
C LYS A 36 -5.74 1.03 1.76
N ALA A 37 -5.79 -0.21 2.24
CA ALA A 37 -4.69 -0.81 3.02
C ALA A 37 -3.42 -0.98 2.17
N TYR A 38 -3.53 -1.43 0.92
CA TYR A 38 -2.39 -1.50 0.01
C TYR A 38 -1.78 -0.12 -0.26
N ILE A 39 -2.64 0.89 -0.52
CA ILE A 39 -2.18 2.28 -0.71
C ILE A 39 -1.48 2.78 0.56
N ALA A 40 -2.02 2.52 1.75
CA ALA A 40 -1.40 2.91 3.02
C ALA A 40 -0.02 2.24 3.20
N SER A 41 0.11 0.96 2.85
CA SER A 41 1.39 0.25 2.88
C SER A 41 2.41 0.90 1.93
N MET A 42 2.01 1.20 0.69
CA MET A 42 2.89 1.87 -0.28
C MET A 42 3.34 3.25 0.23
N LYS A 43 2.42 4.05 0.79
CA LYS A 43 2.78 5.35 1.40
C LYS A 43 3.73 5.20 2.57
N SER A 44 3.53 4.20 3.42
CA SER A 44 4.40 3.91 4.56
C SER A 44 5.81 3.54 4.10
N ASP A 45 5.93 2.67 3.10
CA ASP A 45 7.23 2.27 2.55
C ASP A 45 7.96 3.44 1.91
N LEU A 46 7.26 4.35 1.23
CA LEU A 46 7.86 5.58 0.70
C LEU A 46 8.37 6.51 1.81
N ARG A 47 7.65 6.62 2.94
CA ARG A 47 8.13 7.40 4.09
C ARG A 47 9.35 6.77 4.75
N ASN A 48 9.35 5.44 4.89
CA ASN A 48 10.50 4.72 5.39
C ASN A 48 11.71 4.86 4.46
N LEU A 49 11.48 4.91 3.13
CA LEU A 49 12.52 5.19 2.16
C LEU A 49 13.13 6.58 2.36
N VAL A 50 12.32 7.60 2.69
CA VAL A 50 12.85 8.94 3.02
C VAL A 50 13.81 8.86 4.19
N THR A 51 13.39 8.25 5.31
CA THR A 51 14.25 8.11 6.48
C THR A 51 15.56 7.39 6.14
N ALA A 52 15.48 6.33 5.34
CA ALA A 52 16.66 5.58 4.93
C ALA A 52 17.56 6.41 3.99
N GLN A 53 17.00 7.27 3.13
CA GLN A 53 17.76 8.14 2.24
C GLN A 53 18.44 9.27 2.99
N GLU A 54 17.78 9.85 3.99
CA GLU A 54 18.40 10.86 4.87
C GLU A 54 19.55 10.25 5.69
N ALA A 55 19.37 9.03 6.19
CA ALA A 55 20.45 8.30 6.86
C ALA A 55 21.64 8.06 5.92
N TYR A 56 21.38 7.58 4.70
CA TYR A 56 22.43 7.37 3.70
C TYR A 56 23.12 8.70 3.32
N PHE A 57 22.36 9.78 3.15
CA PHE A 57 22.91 11.09 2.82
C PHE A 57 23.86 11.61 3.89
N SER A 58 23.53 11.40 5.17
CA SER A 58 24.38 11.74 6.31
C SER A 58 25.69 10.94 6.31
N ASP A 59 25.62 9.65 6.00
CA ASP A 59 26.79 8.76 6.06
C ASP A 59 27.69 8.86 4.82
N TYR A 60 27.14 9.21 3.65
CA TYR A 60 27.83 9.16 2.36
C TYR A 60 27.96 10.52 1.68
N ASN A 61 28.72 11.42 2.31
CA ASN A 61 29.18 12.70 1.74
C ASN A 61 28.06 13.54 1.10
N SER A 62 26.89 13.62 1.73
CA SER A 62 25.77 14.41 1.23
C SER A 62 25.32 13.99 -0.17
N THR A 63 25.28 12.68 -0.43
CA THR A 63 24.73 12.11 -1.67
C THR A 63 23.61 11.11 -1.36
N TYR A 64 22.52 11.16 -2.12
CA TYR A 64 21.43 10.20 -1.99
C TYR A 64 21.78 8.87 -2.66
N ALA A 65 21.24 7.75 -2.14
CA ALA A 65 21.50 6.44 -2.71
C ALA A 65 20.84 6.30 -4.09
N ALA A 66 21.62 5.85 -5.08
CA ALA A 66 21.13 5.63 -6.44
C ALA A 66 20.26 4.36 -6.60
N SER A 67 20.26 3.46 -5.61
CA SER A 67 19.43 2.25 -5.61
C SER A 67 19.05 1.85 -4.18
N THR A 68 17.92 1.16 -4.04
CA THR A 68 17.48 0.61 -2.74
C THR A 68 18.43 -0.46 -2.22
N THR A 69 19.13 -1.17 -3.12
CA THR A 69 20.17 -2.15 -2.77
C THR A 69 21.39 -1.49 -2.11
N ALA A 70 21.76 -0.28 -2.53
CA ALA A 70 22.87 0.47 -1.91
C ALA A 70 22.60 0.82 -0.44
N MET A 71 21.33 0.85 -0.05
CA MET A 71 20.89 1.11 1.33
C MET A 71 20.93 -0.16 2.21
N GLY A 72 21.22 -1.33 1.64
CA GLY A 72 21.38 -2.58 2.37
C GLY A 72 20.17 -2.93 3.25
N THR A 73 20.40 -3.09 4.55
CA THR A 73 19.34 -3.41 5.52
C THR A 73 18.61 -2.18 6.05
N ALA A 74 19.06 -0.96 5.74
CA ALA A 74 18.42 0.28 6.19
C ALA A 74 17.05 0.49 5.54
N TYR A 75 16.80 -0.14 4.39
CA TYR A 75 15.52 -0.09 3.71
C TYR A 75 15.09 -1.48 3.22
N ARG A 76 13.84 -1.85 3.53
CA ARG A 76 13.17 -3.02 2.97
C ARG A 76 11.70 -2.68 2.71
N ALA A 77 11.24 -2.91 1.50
CA ALA A 77 9.83 -2.74 1.15
C ALA A 77 8.98 -3.83 1.81
N SER A 78 7.73 -3.48 2.11
CA SER A 78 6.74 -4.40 2.65
C SER A 78 6.37 -5.48 1.63
N THR A 79 5.85 -6.62 2.08
CA THR A 79 5.44 -7.72 1.19
C THR A 79 4.40 -7.25 0.17
N GLY A 80 4.65 -7.55 -1.10
CA GLY A 80 3.77 -7.18 -2.21
C GLY A 80 3.98 -5.74 -2.73
N VAL A 81 4.76 -4.91 -2.04
CA VAL A 81 5.15 -3.57 -2.48
C VAL A 81 6.49 -3.64 -3.22
N THR A 82 6.54 -3.04 -4.40
CA THR A 82 7.77 -2.84 -5.17
C THR A 82 8.08 -1.36 -5.21
N VAL A 83 9.26 -0.96 -4.76
CA VAL A 83 9.70 0.44 -4.79
C VAL A 83 10.87 0.61 -5.73
N THR A 84 10.70 1.52 -6.69
CA THR A 84 11.71 1.86 -7.70
C THR A 84 12.14 3.31 -7.54
N LEU A 85 13.45 3.52 -7.48
CA LEU A 85 14.03 4.86 -7.56
C LEU A 85 14.00 5.32 -9.02
N GLY A 86 13.55 6.55 -9.23
CA GLY A 86 13.58 7.24 -10.52
C GLY A 86 14.84 8.10 -10.62
N SER A 87 14.67 9.38 -10.92
CA SER A 87 15.78 10.33 -10.97
C SER A 87 16.38 10.53 -9.57
N VAL A 88 17.71 10.37 -9.44
CA VAL A 88 18.49 10.67 -8.23
C VAL A 88 19.57 11.68 -8.63
N SER A 89 19.68 12.77 -7.87
CA SER A 89 20.69 13.81 -8.03
C SER A 89 21.29 14.19 -6.67
N ALA A 90 22.31 15.05 -6.66
CA ALA A 90 22.90 15.54 -5.42
C ALA A 90 21.93 16.35 -4.55
N THR A 91 20.88 16.91 -5.15
CA THR A 91 19.94 17.82 -4.46
C THR A 91 18.54 17.26 -4.31
N GLY A 92 18.29 16.04 -4.77
CA GLY A 92 16.97 15.43 -4.68
C GLY A 92 16.86 14.06 -5.35
N TRP A 93 15.74 13.40 -5.13
CA TRP A 93 15.43 12.11 -5.69
C TRP A 93 13.92 11.89 -5.84
N LYS A 94 13.55 10.93 -6.68
CA LYS A 94 12.16 10.48 -6.85
C LYS A 94 12.08 8.98 -6.67
N ALA A 95 11.00 8.51 -6.07
CA ALA A 95 10.69 7.09 -6.02
C ALA A 95 9.21 6.83 -6.31
N THR A 96 8.94 5.67 -6.89
CA THR A 96 7.60 5.16 -7.15
C THR A 96 7.43 3.83 -6.42
N ALA A 97 6.32 3.69 -5.68
CA ALA A 97 5.87 2.44 -5.08
C ALA A 97 4.64 1.91 -5.83
N THR A 98 4.65 0.61 -6.10
CA THR A 98 3.53 -0.14 -6.69
C THR A 98 3.23 -1.37 -5.85
N HIS A 99 2.01 -1.91 -5.94
CA HIS A 99 1.63 -3.13 -5.25
C HIS A 99 0.92 -4.09 -6.18
N GLY A 100 1.27 -5.39 -6.16
CA GLY A 100 0.80 -6.37 -7.15
C GLY A 100 -0.71 -6.63 -7.19
N SER A 101 -1.46 -6.14 -6.19
CA SER A 101 -2.92 -6.28 -6.08
C SER A 101 -3.72 -5.00 -6.31
N THR A 102 -3.09 -3.89 -6.75
CA THR A 102 -3.77 -2.66 -7.16
C THR A 102 -3.10 -2.08 -8.39
N THR A 103 -3.85 -1.34 -9.20
CA THR A 103 -3.30 -0.58 -10.34
C THR A 103 -2.81 0.81 -9.92
N LYS A 104 -3.07 1.19 -8.65
CA LYS A 104 -2.67 2.47 -8.09
C LYS A 104 -1.16 2.53 -7.89
N THR A 105 -0.59 3.69 -8.14
CA THR A 105 0.84 3.95 -7.95
C THR A 105 1.02 5.10 -6.99
N CYS A 106 2.02 5.02 -6.12
CA CYS A 106 2.37 6.08 -5.19
C CYS A 106 3.75 6.63 -5.55
N GLN A 107 3.91 7.93 -5.53
CA GLN A 107 5.17 8.58 -5.84
C GLN A 107 5.55 9.56 -4.73
N ILE A 108 6.84 9.67 -4.47
CA ILE A 108 7.40 10.68 -3.58
C ILE A 108 8.56 11.36 -4.30
N THR A 109 8.67 12.67 -4.13
CA THR A 109 9.77 13.49 -4.65
C THR A 109 10.37 14.26 -3.49
N LEU A 110 11.69 14.21 -3.36
CA LEU A 110 12.47 15.10 -2.51
C LEU A 110 13.43 15.91 -3.37
N GLY A 111 13.57 17.18 -3.05
CA GLY A 111 14.42 18.12 -3.75
C GLY A 111 13.97 18.52 -5.16
N GLY A 112 14.77 19.38 -5.79
CA GLY A 112 14.58 19.81 -7.18
C GLY A 112 13.43 20.80 -7.41
N GLY A 113 12.96 21.51 -6.39
CA GLY A 113 11.95 22.57 -6.51
C GLY A 113 10.51 22.07 -6.70
N SER A 114 10.20 20.87 -6.21
CA SER A 114 8.83 20.32 -6.24
C SER A 114 7.92 21.01 -5.21
N THR A 115 6.68 21.31 -5.59
CA THR A 115 5.67 21.93 -4.70
C THR A 115 5.03 20.96 -3.71
N ASN A 116 5.22 19.65 -3.88
CA ASN A 116 4.71 18.60 -2.98
C ASN A 116 5.86 17.70 -2.51
N GLU A 117 6.90 18.34 -1.98
CA GLU A 117 8.09 17.66 -1.50
C GLU A 117 7.81 16.87 -0.21
N GLY A 118 8.34 15.65 -0.13
CA GLY A 118 8.28 14.82 1.07
C GLY A 118 6.93 14.16 1.37
N GLU A 119 5.88 14.44 0.59
CA GLU A 119 4.57 13.79 0.75
C GLU A 119 4.33 12.69 -0.31
N PRO A 120 4.02 11.44 0.09
CA PRO A 120 3.61 10.40 -0.85
C PRO A 120 2.23 10.70 -1.49
N VAL A 121 2.23 10.96 -2.79
CA VAL A 121 1.01 11.16 -3.59
C VAL A 121 0.69 9.87 -4.34
N CYS A 122 -0.56 9.41 -4.28
CA CYS A 122 -0.98 8.19 -4.98
C CYS A 122 -2.07 8.48 -6.02
N GLN A 123 -1.97 7.85 -7.18
CA GLN A 123 -2.87 7.99 -8.32
C GLN A 123 -3.37 6.64 -8.81
#